data_AF-A0A519QBG2-F1
#
_entry.id   AF-A0A519QBG2-F1
#
_cell.length_a   1.000
_cell.length_b   1.000
_cell.length_c   1.000
_cell.angle_alpha   90.00
_cell.angle_beta   90.00
_cell.angle_gamma   90.00
#
_symmetry.space_group_name_H-M   'P 1'
#
loop_
_entity.id
_entity.type
_entity.pdbx_description
1 polymer ?
#
loop_
_entity_poly.entity_id
_entity_poly.type
_entity_poly.pdbx_seq_one_letter_code
_entity_poly.pdbx_strand_id
1 'polypeptide(L)'
;SMDLFIECGVDACDTPDAHRFRVNAVAARLAMRVKRRRGASVRGPRSPRFNDWLDQSRADVALLTTDLPTGPYPYAGIPWFSTPFGRDGIITAWQMLWIDPSLARGVLTYLAARQATEVSAFQDSAPGKIMHETRGGEMSALGEVPFHLYYGGVDTTCLFVALAGAYARRTGDLETIQRLWPNLIAATGWMRDYGDVNGDGFISYQRGADTGLSNQGWKDSEDSIFHSDGRFPKGPIALLEVQGYAYAAWKAMADLGRALKDERADEWRDKAERTQRLVEERYWMEDEGFYAVALDGDGKQCRAIASNAGHLLFTGLPSPERAEKVTRRLLSHEFRSGWGVRTLATGQPRFNPMSYHNGSVWPHDTALGAAGMAQYGEREAVALLLGEIYGAASHFQMRLPELFCGFKREAGEPPIAYPVACLPQAWAAGSVFLMLQASLGVSIDAIEKRVDISSPHLPNGIDRLNVTNLQIGDAHLDLVFQRVDNHVVVTPSNKRGEVQVRTLR
;
A
#
# COMPACT_ATOMS: atom_id res chain seq x y z
N SER A 1 26.76 -35.60 19.63
CA SER A 1 26.24 -34.25 19.31
C SER A 1 26.35 -33.42 20.56
N MET A 2 26.94 -32.24 20.50
CA MET A 2 26.84 -31.26 21.59
C MET A 2 25.72 -30.31 21.19
N ASP A 3 24.62 -30.32 21.95
CA ASP A 3 23.49 -29.45 21.67
C ASP A 3 23.67 -28.16 22.49
N LEU A 4 23.66 -27.02 21.81
CA LEU A 4 23.78 -25.70 22.44
C LEU A 4 22.39 -25.04 22.48
N PHE A 5 21.92 -24.71 23.68
CA PHE A 5 20.68 -23.97 23.89
C PHE A 5 21.01 -22.53 24.27
N ILE A 6 20.50 -21.57 23.49
CA ILE A 6 20.74 -20.14 23.67
C ILE A 6 19.41 -19.46 23.92
N GLU A 7 19.37 -18.60 24.92
CA GLU A 7 18.27 -17.67 25.17
C GLU A 7 18.78 -16.25 24.98
N CYS A 8 18.01 -15.44 24.27
CA CYS A 8 18.32 -14.04 24.00
C CYS A 8 17.15 -13.19 24.50
N GLY A 9 17.42 -12.30 25.45
CA GLY A 9 16.43 -11.42 26.06
C GLY A 9 17.08 -10.47 27.05
N VAL A 10 16.33 -9.44 27.47
CA VAL A 10 16.79 -8.46 28.45
C VAL A 10 16.67 -8.97 29.89
N ASP A 11 15.84 -9.99 30.11
CA ASP A 11 15.56 -10.54 31.44
C ASP A 11 16.43 -11.76 31.75
N ALA A 12 16.90 -11.84 32.98
CA ALA A 12 17.55 -13.04 33.50
C ALA A 12 16.52 -14.17 33.59
N CYS A 13 16.81 -15.28 32.93
CA CYS A 13 15.94 -16.42 32.75
C CYS A 13 16.62 -17.68 33.29
N ASP A 14 15.83 -18.73 33.56
CA ASP A 14 16.36 -20.04 33.92
C ASP A 14 17.36 -20.53 32.87
N THR A 15 18.23 -21.48 33.22
CA THR A 15 19.18 -22.03 32.24
C THR A 15 18.44 -22.59 31.02
N PRO A 16 18.81 -22.22 29.78
CA PRO A 16 18.19 -22.77 28.59
C PRO A 16 18.53 -24.26 28.46
N ASP A 17 17.50 -25.08 28.24
CA ASP A 17 17.63 -26.53 28.10
C ASP A 17 16.72 -27.08 26.99
N ALA A 18 16.86 -28.38 26.72
CA ALA A 18 16.07 -29.08 25.71
C ALA A 18 14.55 -29.08 25.99
N HIS A 19 14.12 -29.01 27.25
CA HIS A 19 12.71 -28.95 27.60
C HIS A 19 12.13 -27.56 27.29
N ARG A 20 12.79 -26.49 27.74
CA ARG A 20 12.42 -25.09 27.49
C ARG A 20 12.45 -24.78 26.00
N PHE A 21 13.45 -25.26 25.25
CA PHE A 21 13.44 -25.12 23.79
C PHE A 21 12.20 -25.76 23.17
N ARG A 22 11.84 -26.98 23.56
CA ARG A 22 10.64 -27.67 23.03
C ARG A 22 9.36 -26.89 23.34
N VAL A 23 9.19 -26.44 24.58
CA VAL A 23 8.03 -25.64 25.00
C VAL A 23 7.93 -24.34 24.20
N ASN A 24 9.01 -23.56 24.14
CA ASN A 24 9.05 -22.29 23.41
C ASN A 24 8.90 -22.48 21.90
N ALA A 25 9.48 -23.53 21.32
CA ALA A 25 9.29 -23.85 19.90
C ALA A 25 7.84 -24.23 19.57
N VAL A 26 7.14 -24.92 20.48
CA VAL A 26 5.70 -25.19 20.33
C VAL A 26 4.90 -23.89 20.44
N ALA A 27 5.19 -23.04 21.44
CA ALA A 27 4.53 -21.75 21.62
C ALA A 27 4.72 -20.84 20.39
N ALA A 28 5.94 -20.73 19.86
CA ALA A 28 6.25 -19.97 18.66
C ALA A 28 5.50 -20.49 17.42
N ARG A 29 5.42 -21.83 17.25
CA ARG A 29 4.64 -22.44 16.16
C ARG A 29 3.14 -22.17 16.28
N LEU A 30 2.60 -22.20 17.50
CA LEU A 30 1.19 -21.87 17.75
C LEU A 30 0.92 -20.39 17.48
N ALA A 31 1.77 -19.48 17.97
CA ALA A 31 1.67 -18.05 17.71
C ALA A 31 1.69 -17.74 16.20
N MET A 32 2.62 -18.36 15.45
CA MET A 32 2.69 -18.18 14.00
C MET A 32 1.46 -18.74 13.27
N ARG A 33 0.89 -19.87 13.74
CA ARG A 33 -0.37 -20.40 13.21
C ARG A 33 -1.55 -19.45 13.44
N VAL A 34 -1.61 -18.80 14.60
CA VAL A 34 -2.64 -17.79 14.91
C VAL A 34 -2.49 -16.59 13.99
N LYS A 35 -1.27 -16.04 13.83
CA LYS A 35 -1.01 -14.92 12.91
C LYS A 35 -1.42 -15.23 11.48
N ARG A 36 -1.02 -16.37 10.94
CA ARG A 36 -1.35 -16.80 9.57
C ARG A 36 -2.85 -17.03 9.31
N ARG A 37 -3.62 -17.32 10.36
CA ARG A 37 -5.06 -17.61 10.29
C ARG A 37 -5.93 -16.41 10.66
N ARG A 38 -5.34 -15.23 10.88
CA ARG A 38 -6.10 -14.03 11.20
C ARG A 38 -6.95 -13.60 10.00
N GLY A 39 -8.18 -13.18 10.27
CA GLY A 39 -9.10 -12.69 9.26
C GLY A 39 -9.74 -13.77 8.38
N ALA A 40 -10.28 -13.35 7.25
CA ALA A 40 -10.90 -14.24 6.26
C ALA A 40 -9.83 -15.09 5.53
N SER A 41 -10.23 -16.14 4.80
CA SER A 41 -9.35 -16.94 3.96
C SER A 41 -9.79 -16.90 2.50
N VAL A 42 -8.85 -16.91 1.56
CA VAL A 42 -9.12 -17.03 0.12
C VAL A 42 -8.46 -18.29 -0.38
N ARG A 43 -9.21 -19.17 -1.06
CA ARG A 43 -8.71 -20.47 -1.54
C ARG A 43 -9.31 -20.83 -2.89
N GLY A 44 -8.49 -21.40 -3.77
CA GLY A 44 -8.96 -22.10 -4.97
C GLY A 44 -9.02 -23.60 -4.72
N PRO A 45 -10.21 -24.23 -4.62
CA PRO A 45 -10.34 -25.65 -4.26
C PRO A 45 -9.59 -26.61 -5.21
N ARG A 46 -9.36 -26.20 -6.46
CA ARG A 46 -8.67 -26.97 -7.50
C ARG A 46 -7.40 -26.28 -8.01
N SER A 47 -6.85 -25.33 -7.25
CA SER A 47 -5.72 -24.51 -7.66
C SER A 47 -4.58 -24.60 -6.63
N PRO A 48 -3.95 -25.77 -6.44
CA PRO A 48 -2.97 -25.98 -5.37
C PRO A 48 -1.78 -25.03 -5.47
N ARG A 49 -1.19 -24.82 -6.65
CA ARG A 49 -0.06 -23.88 -6.81
C ARG A 49 -0.43 -22.42 -6.54
N PHE A 50 -1.66 -22.02 -6.86
CA PHE A 50 -2.15 -20.69 -6.51
C PHE A 50 -2.33 -20.57 -4.99
N ASN A 51 -2.84 -21.63 -4.35
CA ASN A 51 -2.92 -21.68 -2.89
C ASN A 51 -1.55 -21.63 -2.22
N ASP A 52 -0.51 -22.25 -2.81
CA ASP A 52 0.86 -22.14 -2.32
C ASP A 52 1.33 -20.67 -2.31
N TRP A 53 0.99 -19.90 -3.35
CA TRP A 53 1.26 -18.47 -3.39
C TRP A 53 0.51 -17.70 -2.30
N LEU A 54 -0.80 -17.93 -2.14
CA LEU A 54 -1.57 -17.29 -1.07
C LEU A 54 -1.05 -17.64 0.32
N ASP A 55 -0.66 -18.90 0.54
CA ASP A 55 -0.10 -19.38 1.80
C ASP A 55 1.26 -18.78 2.11
N GLN A 56 2.11 -18.65 1.09
CA GLN A 56 3.44 -18.05 1.20
C GLN A 56 3.32 -16.54 1.48
N SER A 57 2.50 -15.80 0.73
CA SER A 57 2.20 -14.40 1.00
C SER A 57 1.65 -14.17 2.42
N ARG A 58 0.73 -15.01 2.91
CA ARG A 58 0.27 -14.93 4.31
C ARG A 58 1.35 -15.22 5.32
N ALA A 59 2.19 -16.22 5.05
CA ALA A 59 3.30 -16.56 5.93
C ALA A 59 4.29 -15.40 6.03
N ASP A 60 4.52 -14.67 4.95
CA ASP A 60 5.44 -13.53 4.90
C ASP A 60 4.90 -12.30 5.63
N VAL A 61 3.62 -11.95 5.41
CA VAL A 61 2.97 -10.89 6.20
C VAL A 61 2.99 -11.26 7.69
N ALA A 62 2.68 -12.52 8.04
CA ALA A 62 2.71 -12.98 9.44
C ALA A 62 4.12 -12.98 10.04
N LEU A 63 5.15 -13.35 9.27
CA LEU A 63 6.55 -13.34 9.68
C LEU A 63 7.02 -11.92 9.98
N LEU A 64 6.67 -10.97 9.11
CA LEU A 64 7.06 -9.57 9.23
C LEU A 64 6.18 -8.79 10.22
N THR A 65 5.10 -9.38 10.75
CA THR A 65 4.21 -8.72 11.70
C THR A 65 4.66 -8.95 13.14
N THR A 66 5.01 -7.85 13.81
CA THR A 66 5.31 -7.80 15.25
C THR A 66 4.04 -7.45 16.02
N ASP A 67 3.75 -8.17 17.11
CA ASP A 67 2.64 -7.79 18.00
C ASP A 67 3.18 -6.75 19.00
N LEU A 68 2.69 -5.51 18.88
CA LEU A 68 3.06 -4.39 19.74
C LEU A 68 1.91 -4.04 20.69
N PRO A 69 2.14 -3.25 21.76
CA PRO A 69 1.06 -2.78 22.64
C PRO A 69 -0.06 -2.01 21.90
N THR A 70 0.26 -1.36 20.78
CA THR A 70 -0.69 -0.66 19.92
C THR A 70 -1.44 -1.59 18.95
N GLY A 71 -1.09 -2.88 18.94
CA GLY A 71 -1.61 -3.88 18.01
C GLY A 71 -0.55 -4.43 17.05
N PRO A 72 -0.95 -5.31 16.12
CA PRO A 72 -0.04 -5.88 15.12
C PRO A 72 0.49 -4.81 14.17
N TYR A 73 1.80 -4.80 13.93
CA TYR A 73 2.44 -3.89 12.99
C TYR A 73 3.37 -4.65 12.03
N PRO A 74 3.21 -4.53 10.71
CA PRO A 74 4.09 -5.15 9.74
C PRO A 74 5.37 -4.33 9.57
N TYR A 75 6.52 -4.94 9.81
CA TYR A 75 7.83 -4.38 9.51
C TYR A 75 8.08 -4.46 8.00
N ALA A 76 8.84 -3.53 7.43
CA ALA A 76 8.93 -3.37 5.97
C ALA A 76 9.48 -4.62 5.26
N GLY A 77 10.64 -5.13 5.68
CA GLY A 77 11.14 -6.42 5.19
C GLY A 77 12.56 -6.75 5.59
N ILE A 78 13.02 -7.95 5.27
CA ILE A 78 14.32 -8.46 5.69
C ILE A 78 15.25 -8.71 4.49
N PRO A 79 16.57 -8.49 4.63
CA PRO A 79 17.26 -8.13 5.88
C PRO A 79 17.35 -6.62 6.16
N TRP A 80 17.12 -5.76 5.17
CA TRP A 80 17.54 -4.35 5.24
C TRP A 80 16.60 -3.42 6.02
N PHE A 81 15.30 -3.76 6.06
CA PHE A 81 14.25 -2.88 6.57
C PHE A 81 13.43 -3.55 7.68
N SER A 82 14.11 -4.30 8.56
CA SER A 82 13.48 -5.03 9.67
C SER A 82 13.09 -4.10 10.82
N THR A 83 12.29 -3.09 10.50
CA THR A 83 11.83 -2.04 11.43
C THR A 83 10.50 -1.44 10.95
N PRO A 84 9.79 -0.66 11.79
CA PRO A 84 8.59 0.05 11.36
C PRO A 84 8.88 1.17 10.36
N PHE A 85 8.23 1.10 9.20
CA PHE A 85 8.13 2.16 8.20
C PHE A 85 6.66 2.56 8.04
N GLY A 86 6.35 3.85 8.16
CA GLY A 86 4.98 4.37 8.14
C GLY A 86 4.24 4.03 6.85
N ARG A 87 4.83 4.38 5.70
CA ARG A 87 4.27 4.11 4.38
C ARG A 87 4.08 2.62 4.11
N ASP A 88 5.12 1.80 4.29
CA ASP A 88 5.08 0.36 4.09
C ASP A 88 4.02 -0.29 4.98
N GLY A 89 3.95 0.16 6.24
CA GLY A 89 2.93 -0.25 7.19
C GLY A 89 1.52 0.06 6.71
N ILE A 90 1.29 1.29 6.25
CA ILE A 90 -0.02 1.73 5.73
C ILE A 90 -0.42 0.96 4.47
N ILE A 91 0.47 0.84 3.49
CA ILE A 91 0.18 0.15 2.22
C ILE A 91 -0.08 -1.34 2.48
N THR A 92 0.75 -2.00 3.30
CA THR A 92 0.54 -3.41 3.68
C THR A 92 -0.81 -3.58 4.39
N ALA A 93 -1.12 -2.71 5.35
CA ALA A 93 -2.40 -2.72 6.04
C ALA A 93 -3.58 -2.53 5.08
N TRP A 94 -3.45 -1.64 4.09
CA TRP A 94 -4.48 -1.41 3.08
C TRP A 94 -4.69 -2.63 2.18
N GLN A 95 -3.60 -3.24 1.71
CA GLN A 95 -3.66 -4.44 0.88
C GLN A 95 -4.33 -5.61 1.59
N MET A 96 -4.16 -5.70 2.92
CA MET A 96 -4.77 -6.71 3.77
C MET A 96 -6.15 -6.32 4.31
N LEU A 97 -6.59 -5.07 4.15
CA LEU A 97 -7.72 -4.49 4.88
C LEU A 97 -9.03 -5.28 4.72
N TRP A 98 -9.28 -5.81 3.52
CA TRP A 98 -10.52 -6.54 3.25
C TRP A 98 -10.57 -7.92 3.92
N ILE A 99 -9.41 -8.55 4.16
CA ILE A 99 -9.28 -9.89 4.77
C ILE A 99 -8.96 -9.81 6.27
N ASP A 100 -8.04 -8.94 6.69
CA ASP A 100 -7.61 -8.77 8.08
C ASP A 100 -7.50 -7.26 8.44
N PRO A 101 -8.62 -6.64 8.87
CA PRO A 101 -8.61 -5.22 9.25
C PRO A 101 -7.86 -4.92 10.55
N SER A 102 -7.48 -5.95 11.34
CA SER A 102 -6.75 -5.73 12.59
C SER A 102 -5.36 -5.14 12.38
N LEU A 103 -4.74 -5.43 11.21
CA LEU A 103 -3.45 -4.87 10.83
C LEU A 103 -3.54 -3.36 10.63
N ALA A 104 -4.60 -2.87 9.97
CA ALA A 104 -4.85 -1.45 9.80
C ALA A 104 -5.10 -0.74 11.14
N ARG A 105 -5.87 -1.34 12.06
CA ARG A 105 -6.03 -0.79 13.41
C ARG A 105 -4.69 -0.66 14.14
N GLY A 106 -3.84 -1.69 14.06
CA GLY A 106 -2.53 -1.69 14.71
C GLY A 106 -1.58 -0.63 14.12
N VAL A 107 -1.54 -0.53 12.79
CA VAL A 107 -0.75 0.50 12.07
C VAL A 107 -1.22 1.90 12.41
N LEU A 108 -2.52 2.19 12.32
CA LEU A 108 -3.09 3.50 12.65
C LEU A 108 -2.77 3.89 14.10
N THR A 109 -2.98 2.98 15.05
CA THR A 109 -2.73 3.24 16.48
C THR A 109 -1.23 3.47 16.75
N TYR A 110 -0.36 2.68 16.12
CA TYR A 110 1.09 2.81 16.27
C TYR A 110 1.64 4.14 15.75
N LEU A 111 1.16 4.56 14.57
CA LEU A 111 1.55 5.81 13.93
C LEU A 111 1.01 7.03 14.65
N ALA A 112 -0.25 6.98 15.11
CA ALA A 112 -0.83 8.05 15.92
C ALA A 112 -0.05 8.32 17.21
N ALA A 113 0.44 7.26 17.87
CA ALA A 113 1.25 7.37 19.09
C ALA A 113 2.64 7.99 18.86
N ARG A 114 3.07 8.14 17.60
CA ARG A 114 4.38 8.69 17.18
C ARG A 114 4.21 9.85 16.20
N GLN A 115 3.05 10.51 16.22
CA GLN A 115 2.82 11.68 15.39
C GLN A 115 3.68 12.84 15.89
N ALA A 116 4.31 13.58 14.96
CA ALA A 116 5.16 14.71 15.31
C ALA A 116 4.35 15.82 15.99
N THR A 117 4.95 16.41 17.03
CA THR A 117 4.40 17.59 17.73
C THR A 117 5.30 18.82 17.63
N GLU A 118 6.50 18.66 17.05
CA GLU A 118 7.52 19.70 16.96
C GLU A 118 8.08 19.83 15.54
N VAL A 119 8.68 20.98 15.26
CA VAL A 119 9.41 21.25 14.02
C VAL A 119 10.88 20.91 14.21
N SER A 120 11.42 20.02 13.38
CA SER A 120 12.84 19.65 13.39
C SER A 120 13.36 19.43 11.98
N ALA A 121 14.36 20.20 11.57
CA ALA A 121 15.02 20.03 10.28
C ALA A 121 15.76 18.69 10.18
N PHE A 122 16.37 18.23 11.28
CA PHE A 122 17.13 16.97 11.30
C PHE A 122 16.22 15.75 11.16
N GLN A 123 15.07 15.75 11.84
CA GLN A 123 14.10 14.65 11.76
C GLN A 123 13.09 14.81 10.61
N ASP A 124 13.13 15.91 9.86
CA ASP A 124 12.09 16.32 8.90
C ASP A 124 10.67 16.37 9.51
N SER A 125 10.57 16.69 10.81
CA SER A 125 9.31 16.69 11.57
C SER A 125 8.59 18.04 11.50
N ALA A 126 7.26 18.01 11.55
CA ALA A 126 6.41 19.17 11.75
C ALA A 126 5.12 18.73 12.47
N PRO A 127 4.47 19.60 13.27
CA PRO A 127 3.24 19.26 13.98
C PRO A 127 2.20 18.59 13.09
N GLY A 128 1.75 17.41 13.49
CA GLY A 128 0.77 16.59 12.76
C GLY A 128 1.35 15.62 11.73
N LYS A 129 2.64 15.72 11.38
CA LYS A 129 3.27 14.82 10.41
C LYS A 129 3.40 13.39 10.96
N ILE A 130 3.19 12.40 10.11
CA ILE A 130 3.34 10.97 10.45
C ILE A 130 4.72 10.48 10.02
N MET A 131 5.35 9.66 10.88
CA MET A 131 6.72 9.20 10.69
C MET A 131 6.93 8.37 9.41
N HIS A 132 8.09 8.55 8.78
CA HIS A 132 8.60 7.73 7.69
C HIS A 132 9.12 6.39 8.23
N GLU A 133 10.04 6.42 9.20
CA GLU A 133 10.62 5.22 9.81
C GLU A 133 11.15 5.49 11.23
N THR A 134 11.37 4.42 11.99
CA THR A 134 12.03 4.46 13.30
C THR A 134 12.99 3.29 13.43
N ARG A 135 14.20 3.53 13.94
CA ARG A 135 15.28 2.55 14.10
C ARG A 135 15.88 2.61 15.50
N GLY A 136 16.24 1.43 16.01
CA GLY A 136 16.91 1.27 17.31
C GLY A 136 18.42 0.96 17.22
N GLY A 137 19.05 1.12 16.05
CA GLY A 137 20.49 0.85 15.89
C GLY A 137 21.37 1.92 16.56
N GLU A 138 22.64 1.60 16.80
CA GLU A 138 23.59 2.46 17.54
C GLU A 138 23.68 3.89 16.98
N MET A 139 23.94 4.04 15.68
CA MET A 139 24.01 5.38 15.05
C MET A 139 22.71 6.18 15.20
N SER A 140 21.55 5.51 15.18
CA SER A 140 20.26 6.16 15.41
C SER A 140 20.09 6.54 16.88
N ALA A 141 20.47 5.66 17.81
CA ALA A 141 20.41 5.92 19.25
C ALA A 141 21.35 7.06 19.70
N LEU A 142 22.50 7.21 19.03
CA LEU A 142 23.46 8.28 19.26
C LEU A 142 23.12 9.59 18.51
N GLY A 143 22.09 9.60 17.66
CA GLY A 143 21.68 10.78 16.89
C GLY A 143 22.63 11.15 15.75
N GLU A 144 23.49 10.21 15.30
CA GLU A 144 24.37 10.42 14.14
C GLU A 144 23.61 10.40 12.81
N VAL A 145 22.49 9.69 12.78
CA VAL A 145 21.55 9.63 11.64
C VAL A 145 20.12 9.91 12.13
N PRO A 146 19.25 10.49 11.29
CA PRO A 146 17.94 10.95 11.75
C PRO A 146 16.92 9.83 11.99
N PHE A 147 17.28 8.59 11.64
CA PHE A 147 16.38 7.43 11.59
C PHE A 147 15.91 6.89 12.93
N HIS A 148 16.28 7.49 14.07
CA HIS A 148 15.67 7.13 15.36
C HIS A 148 14.15 7.31 15.31
N LEU A 149 13.71 8.45 14.80
CA LEU A 149 12.30 8.76 14.52
C LEU A 149 12.27 9.82 13.41
N TYR A 150 12.27 9.34 12.17
CA TYR A 150 12.40 10.17 10.98
C TYR A 150 11.05 10.38 10.32
N TYR A 151 10.81 11.60 9.82
CA TYR A 151 9.54 12.02 9.22
C TYR A 151 9.71 12.47 7.76
N GLY A 152 10.81 12.11 7.08
CA GLY A 152 11.07 12.44 5.68
C GLY A 152 10.23 11.69 4.64
N GLY A 153 8.94 11.50 4.91
CA GLY A 153 7.95 10.95 3.98
C GLY A 153 6.80 11.95 3.78
N VAL A 154 6.62 12.47 2.57
CA VAL A 154 5.59 13.47 2.28
C VAL A 154 4.21 12.85 2.05
N ASP A 155 4.19 11.60 1.60
CA ASP A 155 2.99 10.81 1.33
C ASP A 155 2.33 10.26 2.61
N THR A 156 3.12 9.96 3.63
CA THR A 156 2.74 9.11 4.74
C THR A 156 1.59 9.71 5.57
N THR A 157 1.59 11.03 5.79
CA THR A 157 0.51 11.72 6.52
C THR A 157 -0.82 11.67 5.76
N CYS A 158 -0.80 11.85 4.43
CA CYS A 158 -2.01 11.74 3.61
C CYS A 158 -2.53 10.30 3.58
N LEU A 159 -1.62 9.33 3.43
CA LEU A 159 -1.93 7.90 3.46
C LEU A 159 -2.52 7.46 4.81
N PHE A 160 -2.03 8.00 5.93
CA PHE A 160 -2.55 7.71 7.27
C PHE A 160 -4.03 8.10 7.40
N VAL A 161 -4.38 9.32 6.97
CA VAL A 161 -5.76 9.81 7.01
C VAL A 161 -6.65 9.01 6.05
N ALA A 162 -6.17 8.73 4.84
CA ALA A 162 -6.91 7.92 3.88
C ALA A 162 -7.18 6.50 4.41
N LEU A 163 -6.19 5.87 5.07
CA LEU A 163 -6.35 4.53 5.64
C LEU A 163 -7.36 4.53 6.79
N ALA A 164 -7.41 5.59 7.60
CA ALA A 164 -8.42 5.71 8.65
C ALA A 164 -9.84 5.73 8.08
N GLY A 165 -10.08 6.46 6.98
CA GLY A 165 -11.37 6.44 6.28
C GLY A 165 -11.71 5.07 5.71
N ALA A 166 -10.75 4.42 5.05
CA ALA A 166 -10.93 3.07 4.51
C ALA A 166 -11.21 2.05 5.61
N TYR A 167 -10.50 2.14 6.74
CA TYR A 167 -10.70 1.30 7.93
C TYR A 167 -12.10 1.49 8.51
N ALA A 168 -12.54 2.72 8.72
CA ALA A 168 -13.87 3.03 9.24
C ALA A 168 -14.98 2.46 8.37
N ARG A 169 -14.89 2.68 7.05
CA ARG A 169 -15.85 2.12 6.09
C ARG A 169 -15.84 0.60 6.10
N ARG A 170 -14.65 -0.02 6.13
CA ARG A 170 -14.48 -1.48 6.14
C ARG A 170 -15.05 -2.14 7.40
N THR A 171 -14.92 -1.50 8.56
CA THR A 171 -15.14 -2.15 9.86
C THR A 171 -16.37 -1.66 10.60
N GLY A 172 -16.79 -0.41 10.37
CA GLY A 172 -17.78 0.27 11.20
C GLY A 172 -17.25 0.66 12.59
N ASP A 173 -15.96 0.48 12.87
CA ASP A 173 -15.33 0.76 14.17
C ASP A 173 -15.10 2.26 14.38
N LEU A 174 -16.20 3.00 14.56
CA LEU A 174 -16.17 4.45 14.83
C LEU A 174 -15.56 4.78 16.19
N GLU A 175 -15.55 3.84 17.14
CA GLU A 175 -14.93 4.02 18.46
C GLU A 175 -13.41 4.19 18.33
N THR A 176 -12.76 3.35 17.52
CA THR A 176 -11.34 3.54 17.19
C THR A 176 -11.11 4.86 16.46
N ILE A 177 -11.98 5.24 15.51
CA ILE A 177 -11.84 6.52 14.81
C ILE A 177 -11.97 7.70 15.77
N GLN A 178 -12.91 7.66 16.72
CA GLN A 178 -13.07 8.71 17.73
C GLN A 178 -11.80 8.87 18.59
N ARG A 179 -11.15 7.76 18.98
CA ARG A 179 -9.85 7.82 19.67
C ARG A 179 -8.74 8.44 18.83
N LEU A 180 -8.72 8.14 17.54
CA LEU A 180 -7.74 8.67 16.59
C LEU A 180 -8.09 10.08 16.09
N TRP A 181 -9.27 10.60 16.40
CA TRP A 181 -9.77 11.86 15.84
C TRP A 181 -8.83 13.04 16.08
N PRO A 182 -8.26 13.26 17.28
CA PRO A 182 -7.28 14.33 17.48
C PRO A 182 -6.06 14.22 16.56
N ASN A 183 -5.58 13.00 16.32
CA ASN A 183 -4.46 12.75 15.42
C ASN A 183 -4.82 13.00 13.95
N LEU A 184 -6.04 12.65 13.54
CA LEU A 184 -6.54 12.94 12.19
C LEU A 184 -6.70 14.45 11.96
N ILE A 185 -7.19 15.18 12.96
CA ILE A 185 -7.23 16.66 12.92
C ILE A 185 -5.82 17.24 12.84
N ALA A 186 -4.87 16.75 13.64
CA ALA A 186 -3.48 17.21 13.57
C ALA A 186 -2.85 16.90 12.19
N ALA A 187 -3.09 15.72 11.62
CA ALA A 187 -2.59 15.32 10.31
C ALA A 187 -3.13 16.22 9.19
N THR A 188 -4.43 16.54 9.21
CA THR A 188 -5.00 17.50 8.26
C THR A 188 -4.54 18.94 8.49
N GLY A 189 -4.24 19.31 9.74
CA GLY A 189 -3.55 20.55 10.09
C GLY A 189 -2.18 20.61 9.43
N TRP A 190 -1.38 19.54 9.52
CA TRP A 190 -0.10 19.43 8.82
C TRP A 190 -0.27 19.61 7.30
N MET A 191 -1.23 18.90 6.69
CA MET A 191 -1.49 19.01 5.25
C MET A 191 -1.77 20.46 4.81
N ARG A 192 -2.48 21.23 5.64
CA ARG A 192 -2.82 22.63 5.37
C ARG A 192 -1.64 23.59 5.63
N ASP A 193 -0.96 23.42 6.75
CA ASP A 193 -0.05 24.45 7.29
C ASP A 193 1.42 24.22 6.90
N TYR A 194 1.81 22.96 6.69
CA TYR A 194 3.20 22.56 6.42
C TYR A 194 3.35 21.77 5.12
N GLY A 195 2.30 21.08 4.66
CA GLY A 195 2.30 20.33 3.40
C GLY A 195 2.21 21.23 2.18
N ASP A 196 1.38 22.28 2.24
CA ASP A 196 1.20 23.27 1.16
C ASP A 196 2.17 24.45 1.35
N VAL A 197 3.46 24.18 1.20
CA VAL A 197 4.56 25.14 1.46
C VAL A 197 4.42 26.44 0.67
N ASN A 198 3.91 26.36 -0.57
CA ASN A 198 3.78 27.50 -1.47
C ASN A 198 2.38 28.14 -1.46
N GLY A 199 1.40 27.55 -0.75
CA GLY A 199 0.01 27.99 -0.75
C GLY A 199 -0.71 27.80 -2.09
N ASP A 200 -0.20 26.95 -2.97
CA ASP A 200 -0.75 26.69 -4.30
C ASP A 200 -1.77 25.54 -4.32
N GLY A 201 -1.98 24.90 -3.17
CA GLY A 201 -2.92 23.82 -2.97
C GLY A 201 -2.32 22.42 -3.17
N PHE A 202 -1.00 22.31 -3.37
CA PHE A 202 -0.32 21.03 -3.50
C PHE A 202 0.54 20.69 -2.31
N ILE A 203 0.46 19.43 -1.88
CA ILE A 203 1.36 18.90 -0.86
C ILE A 203 2.73 18.69 -1.49
N SER A 204 3.74 19.39 -0.99
CA SER A 204 5.10 19.38 -1.51
C SER A 204 6.11 19.05 -0.43
N TYR A 205 7.32 18.68 -0.85
CA TYR A 205 8.42 18.42 0.06
C TYR A 205 9.67 19.21 -0.31
N GLN A 206 10.43 19.53 0.72
CA GLN A 206 11.78 20.02 0.64
C GLN A 206 12.51 19.48 1.86
N ARG A 207 13.63 18.77 1.65
CA ARG A 207 14.40 18.21 2.76
C ARG A 207 14.84 19.32 3.71
N GLY A 208 14.67 19.11 5.02
CA GLY A 208 15.05 20.06 6.06
C GLY A 208 16.56 20.12 6.29
N ALA A 209 17.26 19.00 6.08
CA ALA A 209 18.71 18.89 6.20
C ALA A 209 19.30 18.11 5.02
N ASP A 210 20.57 18.37 4.68
CA ASP A 210 21.26 17.67 3.60
C ASP A 210 21.46 16.17 3.84
N THR A 211 21.38 15.74 5.10
CA THR A 211 21.42 14.33 5.53
C THR A 211 20.08 13.60 5.39
N GLY A 212 18.99 14.32 5.09
CA GLY A 212 17.67 13.76 4.84
C GLY A 212 17.51 13.20 3.43
N LEU A 213 16.43 12.46 3.19
CA LEU A 213 16.11 11.91 1.88
C LEU A 213 15.89 13.05 0.86
N SER A 214 16.53 12.93 -0.30
CA SER A 214 16.39 13.89 -1.39
C SER A 214 15.01 13.85 -2.04
N ASN A 215 14.45 12.65 -2.22
CA ASN A 215 13.07 12.44 -2.62
C ASN A 215 12.29 11.82 -1.45
N GLN A 216 11.17 12.44 -1.05
CA GLN A 216 10.38 12.02 0.11
C GLN A 216 9.10 11.25 -0.26
N GLY A 217 8.95 10.85 -1.52
CA GLY A 217 7.87 9.97 -2.00
C GLY A 217 8.28 8.50 -1.95
N TRP A 218 7.45 7.61 -2.49
CA TRP A 218 7.73 6.17 -2.47
C TRP A 218 8.92 5.77 -3.35
N LYS A 219 9.15 6.54 -4.42
CA LYS A 219 10.39 6.50 -5.21
C LYS A 219 11.42 7.42 -4.58
N ASP A 220 12.01 6.98 -3.48
CA ASP A 220 12.91 7.79 -2.64
C ASP A 220 14.38 7.84 -3.13
N SER A 221 14.72 7.12 -4.21
CA SER A 221 16.07 7.25 -4.82
C SER A 221 16.24 8.64 -5.43
N GLU A 222 17.41 9.24 -5.22
CA GLU A 222 17.75 10.61 -5.66
C GLU A 222 17.43 10.87 -7.13
N ASP A 223 17.60 9.87 -8.00
CA ASP A 223 17.44 9.99 -9.43
C ASP A 223 16.03 9.70 -9.97
N SER A 224 15.03 9.54 -9.10
CA SER A 224 13.68 9.07 -9.48
C SER A 224 12.76 10.15 -10.06
N ILE A 225 13.01 11.43 -9.74
CA ILE A 225 12.19 12.55 -10.20
C ILE A 225 13.06 13.46 -11.08
N PHE A 226 12.62 13.68 -12.32
CA PHE A 226 13.38 14.42 -13.32
C PHE A 226 12.47 15.03 -14.39
N HIS A 227 12.97 16.06 -15.07
CA HIS A 227 12.34 16.63 -16.26
C HIS A 227 12.59 15.77 -17.49
N SER A 228 11.89 16.04 -18.59
CA SER A 228 12.05 15.31 -19.87
C SER A 228 13.46 15.36 -20.46
N ASP A 229 14.28 16.33 -20.04
CA ASP A 229 15.70 16.45 -20.42
C ASP A 229 16.67 15.74 -19.45
N GLY A 230 16.15 15.04 -18.44
CA GLY A 230 16.92 14.28 -17.45
C GLY A 230 17.47 15.10 -16.28
N ARG A 231 17.28 16.42 -16.27
CA ARG A 231 17.68 17.29 -15.14
C ARG A 231 16.79 17.05 -13.92
N PHE A 232 17.38 17.18 -12.73
CA PHE A 232 16.64 17.11 -11.47
C PHE A 232 15.86 18.40 -11.21
N PRO A 233 14.62 18.29 -10.70
CA PRO A 233 13.82 19.45 -10.35
C PRO A 233 14.38 20.18 -9.13
N LYS A 234 14.05 21.47 -9.03
CA LYS A 234 14.30 22.25 -7.81
C LYS A 234 13.13 22.09 -6.85
N GLY A 235 13.41 22.10 -5.55
CA GLY A 235 12.38 22.09 -4.51
C GLY A 235 11.69 23.45 -4.31
N PRO A 236 10.55 23.46 -3.60
CA PRO A 236 9.81 22.28 -3.12
C PRO A 236 9.14 21.51 -4.26
N ILE A 237 9.09 20.17 -4.17
CA ILE A 237 8.58 19.29 -5.23
C ILE A 237 7.22 18.72 -4.80
N ALA A 238 6.21 18.84 -5.66
CA ALA A 238 4.88 18.26 -5.45
C ALA A 238 4.70 17.00 -6.32
N LEU A 239 4.65 15.82 -5.70
CA LEU A 239 4.53 14.55 -6.42
C LEU A 239 3.08 14.24 -6.79
N LEU A 240 2.87 13.62 -7.95
CA LEU A 240 1.55 13.28 -8.47
C LEU A 240 0.75 12.39 -7.51
N GLU A 241 1.33 11.27 -7.07
CA GLU A 241 0.64 10.29 -6.22
C GLU A 241 0.28 10.87 -4.85
N VAL A 242 1.11 11.78 -4.33
CA VAL A 242 0.85 12.47 -3.05
C VAL A 242 -0.41 13.31 -3.14
N GLN A 243 -0.67 13.96 -4.28
CA GLN A 243 -1.90 14.71 -4.48
C GLN A 243 -3.12 13.78 -4.55
N GLY A 244 -2.95 12.61 -5.16
CA GLY A 244 -3.93 11.53 -5.10
C GLY A 244 -4.25 11.13 -3.65
N TYR A 245 -3.23 10.93 -2.82
CA TYR A 245 -3.41 10.59 -1.41
C TYR A 245 -4.04 11.73 -0.62
N ALA A 246 -3.69 12.98 -0.90
CA ALA A 246 -4.32 14.15 -0.29
C ALA A 246 -5.81 14.23 -0.62
N TYR A 247 -6.19 13.98 -1.88
CA TYR A 247 -7.60 13.84 -2.29
C TYR A 247 -8.33 12.74 -1.50
N ALA A 248 -7.72 11.55 -1.39
CA ALA A 248 -8.30 10.45 -0.62
C ALA A 248 -8.45 10.79 0.87
N ALA A 249 -7.46 11.49 1.45
CA ALA A 249 -7.49 11.96 2.82
C ALA A 249 -8.61 12.98 3.07
N TRP A 250 -8.78 13.97 2.19
CA TRP A 250 -9.86 14.95 2.30
C TRP A 250 -11.24 14.30 2.19
N LYS A 251 -11.42 13.33 1.28
CA LYS A 251 -12.66 12.54 1.21
C LYS A 251 -12.91 11.72 2.46
N ALA A 252 -11.89 11.05 2.97
CA ALA A 252 -11.98 10.30 4.21
C ALA A 252 -12.43 11.20 5.37
N MET A 253 -11.85 12.39 5.50
CA MET A 253 -12.22 13.34 6.55
C MET A 253 -13.64 13.87 6.39
N ALA A 254 -14.08 14.17 5.16
CA ALA A 254 -15.46 14.57 4.91
C ALA A 254 -16.46 13.48 5.34
N ASP A 255 -16.20 12.22 4.96
CA ASP A 255 -17.07 11.08 5.31
C ASP A 255 -17.07 10.82 6.82
N LEU A 256 -15.89 10.79 7.45
CA LEU A 256 -15.76 10.61 8.90
C LEU A 256 -16.38 11.78 9.67
N GLY A 257 -16.18 13.01 9.20
CA GLY A 257 -16.76 14.22 9.77
C GLY A 257 -18.28 14.15 9.79
N ARG A 258 -18.92 13.69 8.70
CA ARG A 258 -20.37 13.44 8.68
C ARG A 258 -20.79 12.38 9.69
N ALA A 259 -20.07 11.25 9.75
CA ALA A 259 -20.36 10.17 10.69
C ALA A 259 -20.23 10.61 12.16
N LEU A 260 -19.27 11.50 12.45
CA LEU A 260 -19.01 12.06 13.78
C LEU A 260 -19.73 13.38 14.05
N LYS A 261 -20.49 13.90 13.09
CA LYS A 261 -21.19 15.19 13.15
C LYS A 261 -20.26 16.40 13.41
N ASP A 262 -19.07 16.39 12.81
CA ASP A 262 -18.14 17.52 12.80
C ASP A 262 -18.54 18.53 11.72
N GLU A 263 -18.64 19.82 12.09
CA GLU A 263 -19.11 20.90 11.21
C GLU A 263 -18.17 21.16 10.02
N ARG A 264 -16.90 20.75 10.12
CA ARG A 264 -15.89 20.91 9.05
C ARG A 264 -16.01 19.89 7.92
N ALA A 265 -16.97 18.97 7.98
CA ALA A 265 -17.16 17.92 6.98
C ALA A 265 -17.31 18.47 5.56
N ASP A 266 -18.04 19.58 5.41
CA ASP A 266 -18.25 20.24 4.13
C ASP A 266 -16.98 20.94 3.62
N GLU A 267 -16.19 21.55 4.51
CA GLU A 267 -14.89 22.15 4.15
C GLU A 267 -13.91 21.10 3.61
N TRP A 268 -13.89 19.90 4.22
CA TRP A 268 -13.05 18.80 3.74
C TRP A 268 -13.53 18.26 2.39
N ARG A 269 -14.85 18.20 2.15
CA ARG A 269 -15.38 17.87 0.81
C ARG A 269 -14.89 18.88 -0.23
N ASP A 270 -15.01 20.17 0.07
CA ASP A 270 -14.63 21.23 -0.87
C ASP A 270 -13.11 21.22 -1.14
N LYS A 271 -12.29 20.89 -0.14
CA LYS A 271 -10.84 20.64 -0.30
C LYS A 271 -10.54 19.46 -1.22
N ALA A 272 -11.29 18.35 -1.10
CA ALA A 272 -11.14 17.21 -2.00
C ALA A 272 -11.45 17.60 -3.45
N GLU A 273 -12.58 18.28 -3.67
CA GLU A 273 -12.98 18.73 -5.01
C GLU A 273 -11.97 19.72 -5.61
N ARG A 274 -11.46 20.65 -4.79
CA ARG A 274 -10.39 21.58 -5.22
C ARG A 274 -9.11 20.83 -5.59
N THR A 275 -8.69 19.85 -4.79
CA THR A 275 -7.51 19.02 -5.07
C THR A 275 -7.67 18.30 -6.40
N GLN A 276 -8.83 17.68 -6.65
CA GLN A 276 -9.13 16.99 -7.90
C GLN A 276 -9.05 17.95 -9.10
N ARG A 277 -9.70 19.12 -9.02
CA ARG A 277 -9.66 20.12 -10.10
C ARG A 277 -8.23 20.59 -10.40
N LEU A 278 -7.47 20.94 -9.36
CA LEU A 278 -6.09 21.42 -9.51
C LEU A 278 -5.17 20.36 -10.12
N VAL A 279 -5.29 19.10 -9.72
CA VAL A 279 -4.48 18.02 -10.30
C VAL A 279 -4.84 17.78 -11.76
N GLU A 280 -6.13 17.71 -12.08
CA GLU A 280 -6.62 17.57 -13.46
C GLU A 280 -6.15 18.72 -14.36
N GLU A 281 -6.05 19.94 -13.83
CA GLU A 281 -5.58 21.11 -14.58
C GLU A 281 -4.06 21.15 -14.73
N ARG A 282 -3.31 20.93 -13.64
CA ARG A 282 -1.88 21.27 -13.57
C ARG A 282 -0.95 20.12 -13.91
N TYR A 283 -1.38 18.87 -13.73
CA TYR A 283 -0.52 17.70 -13.97
C TYR A 283 -0.80 17.02 -15.31
N TRP A 284 -1.98 17.22 -15.90
CA TRP A 284 -2.29 16.61 -17.17
C TRP A 284 -1.46 17.22 -18.30
N MET A 285 -0.91 16.36 -19.15
CA MET A 285 -0.12 16.70 -20.32
C MET A 285 -0.92 16.30 -21.56
N GLU A 286 -1.62 17.27 -22.17
CA GLU A 286 -2.54 17.00 -23.30
C GLU A 286 -1.84 16.33 -24.49
N ASP A 287 -0.60 16.71 -24.76
CA ASP A 287 0.21 16.16 -25.85
C ASP A 287 0.66 14.71 -25.60
N GLU A 288 0.82 14.33 -24.33
CA GLU A 288 1.20 12.97 -23.91
C GLU A 288 -0.01 12.08 -23.59
N GLY A 289 -1.19 12.67 -23.39
CA GLY A 289 -2.37 11.96 -22.88
C GLY A 289 -2.09 11.26 -21.54
N PHE A 290 -1.28 11.87 -20.67
CA PHE A 290 -0.80 11.30 -19.41
C PHE A 290 -0.54 12.38 -18.36
N TYR A 291 -0.20 11.99 -17.13
CA TYR A 291 0.12 12.92 -16.05
C TYR A 291 1.63 13.07 -15.86
N ALA A 292 2.09 14.31 -15.63
CA ALA A 292 3.43 14.61 -15.16
C ALA A 292 3.67 13.93 -13.80
N VAL A 293 4.89 13.46 -13.54
CA VAL A 293 5.22 12.76 -12.28
C VAL A 293 5.27 13.70 -11.08
N ALA A 294 5.55 14.98 -11.31
CA ALA A 294 5.62 16.01 -10.28
C ALA A 294 5.46 17.43 -10.85
N LEU A 295 5.28 18.42 -9.97
CA LEU A 295 5.60 19.82 -10.22
C LEU A 295 6.86 20.21 -9.43
N ASP A 296 7.76 20.97 -10.04
CA ASP A 296 8.94 21.53 -9.37
C ASP A 296 8.62 22.84 -8.62
N GLY A 297 9.63 23.42 -7.96
CA GLY A 297 9.49 24.67 -7.21
C GLY A 297 9.18 25.92 -8.05
N ASP A 298 9.37 25.86 -9.37
CA ASP A 298 8.92 26.90 -10.31
C ASP A 298 7.47 26.64 -10.79
N GLY A 299 6.82 25.59 -10.32
CA GLY A 299 5.49 25.14 -10.76
C GLY A 299 5.49 24.45 -12.13
N LYS A 300 6.65 24.06 -12.66
CA LYS A 300 6.79 23.39 -13.96
C LYS A 300 6.59 21.88 -13.81
N GLN A 301 5.98 21.30 -14.84
CA GLN A 301 5.79 19.86 -14.91
C GLN A 301 7.14 19.12 -15.05
N CYS A 302 7.37 18.15 -14.17
CA CYS A 302 8.35 17.08 -14.36
C CYS A 302 7.71 16.02 -15.25
N ARG A 303 7.99 16.09 -16.55
CA ARG A 303 7.24 15.37 -17.59
C ARG A 303 7.68 13.92 -17.83
N ALA A 304 8.41 13.31 -16.88
CA ALA A 304 8.76 11.89 -16.96
C ALA A 304 7.50 11.01 -16.89
N ILE A 305 7.43 10.00 -17.76
CA ILE A 305 6.28 9.09 -17.84
C ILE A 305 6.51 7.89 -16.92
N ALA A 306 5.86 7.90 -15.76
CA ALA A 306 6.12 6.96 -14.66
C ALA A 306 4.85 6.27 -14.12
N SER A 307 5.03 5.16 -13.40
CA SER A 307 3.94 4.37 -12.82
C SER A 307 3.11 5.10 -11.75
N ASN A 308 3.57 6.26 -11.26
CA ASN A 308 2.89 7.08 -10.26
C ASN A 308 1.42 7.40 -10.64
N ALA A 309 1.11 7.48 -11.94
CA ALA A 309 -0.26 7.66 -12.41
C ALA A 309 -1.20 6.50 -12.02
N GLY A 310 -0.67 5.28 -11.82
CA GLY A 310 -1.43 4.15 -11.28
C GLY A 310 -1.89 4.36 -9.83
N HIS A 311 -1.08 5.06 -9.03
CA HIS A 311 -1.48 5.45 -7.67
C HIS A 311 -2.56 6.54 -7.69
N LEU A 312 -2.58 7.39 -8.72
CA LEU A 312 -3.67 8.36 -8.93
C LEU A 312 -4.98 7.66 -9.29
N LEU A 313 -4.94 6.61 -10.12
CA LEU A 313 -6.10 5.75 -10.38
C LEU A 313 -6.59 5.10 -9.07
N PHE A 314 -5.67 4.63 -8.23
CA PHE A 314 -6.00 3.99 -6.95
C PHE A 314 -6.79 4.88 -6.00
N THR A 315 -6.63 6.20 -6.06
CA THR A 315 -7.41 7.12 -5.21
C THR A 315 -8.72 7.56 -5.86
N GLY A 316 -8.98 7.17 -7.10
CA GLY A 316 -10.19 7.54 -7.86
C GLY A 316 -10.23 9.03 -8.22
N LEU A 317 -9.07 9.68 -8.29
CA LEU A 317 -8.99 11.12 -8.62
C LEU A 317 -9.26 11.40 -10.10
N PRO A 318 -8.67 10.67 -11.07
CA PRO A 318 -8.81 11.01 -12.49
C PRO A 318 -10.24 11.01 -13.00
N SER A 319 -10.53 11.84 -14.00
CA SER A 319 -11.76 11.71 -14.78
C SER A 319 -11.79 10.34 -15.51
N PRO A 320 -12.97 9.74 -15.77
CA PRO A 320 -13.06 8.44 -16.44
C PRO A 320 -12.32 8.37 -17.78
N GLU A 321 -12.38 9.42 -18.59
CA GLU A 321 -11.68 9.49 -19.89
C GLU A 321 -10.15 9.46 -19.72
N ARG A 322 -9.62 10.24 -18.78
CA ARG A 322 -8.18 10.26 -18.51
C ARG A 322 -7.70 8.98 -17.84
N ALA A 323 -8.53 8.40 -16.97
CA ALA A 323 -8.27 7.10 -16.38
C ALA A 323 -8.13 5.98 -17.43
N GLU A 324 -8.98 5.99 -18.45
CA GLU A 324 -8.89 5.07 -19.59
C GLU A 324 -7.58 5.25 -20.37
N LYS A 325 -7.18 6.50 -20.67
CA LYS A 325 -5.90 6.81 -21.33
C LYS A 325 -4.71 6.33 -20.52
N VAL A 326 -4.68 6.62 -19.21
CA VAL A 326 -3.62 6.16 -18.29
C VAL A 326 -3.58 4.64 -18.24
N THR A 327 -4.73 3.99 -18.09
CA THR A 327 -4.82 2.52 -18.02
C THR A 327 -4.26 1.88 -19.27
N ARG A 328 -4.66 2.35 -20.47
CA ARG A 328 -4.13 1.86 -21.74
C ARG A 328 -2.60 2.02 -21.83
N ARG A 329 -2.06 3.15 -21.38
CA ARG A 329 -0.60 3.38 -21.42
C ARG A 329 0.15 2.49 -20.42
N LEU A 330 -0.34 2.32 -19.21
CA LEU A 330 0.25 1.40 -18.21
C LEU A 330 0.22 -0.07 -18.66
N LEU A 331 -0.75 -0.45 -19.50
CA LEU A 331 -0.83 -1.78 -20.10
C LEU A 331 -0.04 -1.93 -21.41
N SER A 332 0.54 -0.83 -21.92
CA SER A 332 1.36 -0.83 -23.13
C SER A 332 2.72 -1.50 -22.86
N HIS A 333 3.44 -1.80 -23.94
CA HIS A 333 4.80 -2.37 -23.87
C HIS A 333 5.82 -1.45 -23.18
N GLU A 334 5.54 -0.14 -23.10
CA GLU A 334 6.37 0.83 -22.38
C GLU A 334 6.50 0.48 -20.91
N PHE A 335 5.40 0.05 -20.30
CA PHE A 335 5.29 -0.23 -18.87
C PHE A 335 5.21 -1.72 -18.58
N ARG A 336 4.38 -2.47 -19.31
CA ARG A 336 4.14 -3.88 -19.05
C ARG A 336 5.34 -4.70 -19.50
N SER A 337 6.03 -5.29 -18.52
CA SER A 337 7.17 -6.16 -18.76
C SER A 337 6.77 -7.59 -19.13
N GLY A 338 5.52 -8.00 -18.85
CA GLY A 338 5.08 -9.39 -18.87
C GLY A 338 5.23 -10.09 -17.50
N TRP A 339 5.82 -9.39 -16.54
CA TRP A 339 5.95 -9.77 -15.12
C TRP A 339 5.25 -8.77 -14.18
N GLY A 340 4.61 -7.73 -14.71
CA GLY A 340 4.10 -6.57 -13.98
C GLY A 340 4.46 -5.24 -14.63
N VAL A 341 4.12 -4.14 -13.95
CA VAL A 341 4.29 -2.76 -14.42
C VAL A 341 5.67 -2.23 -13.99
N ARG A 342 6.44 -1.71 -14.94
CA ARG A 342 7.72 -1.02 -14.66
C ARG A 342 7.47 0.31 -13.97
N THR A 343 8.40 0.75 -13.13
CA THR A 343 8.28 2.04 -12.45
C THR A 343 8.40 3.25 -13.41
N LEU A 344 9.05 3.06 -14.57
CA LEU A 344 9.29 4.10 -15.56
C LEU A 344 9.11 3.52 -16.96
N ALA A 345 8.48 4.28 -17.86
CA ALA A 345 8.28 3.88 -19.24
C ALA A 345 9.63 3.68 -19.96
N THR A 346 9.70 2.66 -20.83
CA THR A 346 10.87 2.49 -21.71
C THR A 346 11.07 3.73 -22.59
N GLY A 347 12.33 4.11 -22.82
CA GLY A 347 12.68 5.27 -23.66
C GLY A 347 12.74 6.60 -22.90
N GLN A 348 12.33 6.64 -21.63
CA GLN A 348 12.58 7.80 -20.77
C GLN A 348 14.09 7.97 -20.51
N PRO A 349 14.60 9.22 -20.33
CA PRO A 349 16.03 9.49 -20.22
C PRO A 349 16.80 8.66 -19.18
N ARG A 350 16.15 8.32 -18.07
CA ARG A 350 16.75 7.55 -16.96
C ARG A 350 16.31 6.09 -16.90
N PHE A 351 15.61 5.61 -17.94
CA PHE A 351 15.15 4.24 -17.97
C PHE A 351 16.31 3.24 -17.89
N ASN A 352 16.28 2.43 -16.84
CA ASN A 352 17.19 1.31 -16.64
C ASN A 352 16.38 0.16 -16.01
N PRO A 353 16.23 -0.99 -16.68
CA PRO A 353 15.46 -2.12 -16.15
C PRO A 353 16.08 -2.71 -14.87
N MET A 354 17.34 -2.38 -14.55
CA MET A 354 18.03 -2.78 -13.33
C MET A 354 18.08 -1.66 -12.27
N SER A 355 17.46 -0.50 -12.51
CA SER A 355 17.41 0.58 -11.51
C SER A 355 16.37 0.28 -10.43
N TYR A 356 16.65 0.71 -9.21
CA TYR A 356 15.76 0.57 -8.07
C TYR A 356 14.38 1.20 -8.34
N HIS A 357 14.33 2.45 -8.81
CA HIS A 357 13.08 3.19 -9.09
C HIS A 357 12.91 3.67 -10.52
N ASN A 358 13.86 3.43 -11.43
CA ASN A 358 13.82 3.92 -12.82
C ASN A 358 13.69 2.81 -13.88
N GLY A 359 12.97 1.72 -13.59
CA GLY A 359 12.64 0.72 -14.61
C GLY A 359 12.41 -0.71 -14.09
N SER A 360 12.67 -0.99 -12.82
CA SER A 360 12.30 -2.24 -12.14
C SER A 360 10.77 -2.42 -12.06
N VAL A 361 10.35 -3.60 -11.62
CA VAL A 361 8.96 -3.94 -11.32
C VAL A 361 8.82 -4.15 -9.82
N TRP A 362 7.89 -3.42 -9.21
CA TRP A 362 7.53 -3.55 -7.80
C TRP A 362 6.14 -4.18 -7.70
N PRO A 363 5.97 -5.31 -6.96
CA PRO A 363 4.65 -5.92 -6.81
C PRO A 363 3.61 -4.98 -6.21
N HIS A 364 4.00 -4.14 -5.25
CA HIS A 364 3.08 -3.21 -4.58
C HIS A 364 2.58 -2.11 -5.52
N ASP A 365 3.46 -1.52 -6.33
CA ASP A 365 3.14 -0.50 -7.35
C ASP A 365 2.19 -1.09 -8.41
N THR A 366 2.51 -2.29 -8.90
CA THR A 366 1.62 -3.03 -9.82
C THR A 366 0.24 -3.28 -9.19
N ALA A 367 0.20 -3.66 -7.91
CA ALA A 367 -1.06 -3.93 -7.21
C ALA A 367 -1.90 -2.67 -6.99
N LEU A 368 -1.29 -1.53 -6.64
CA LEU A 368 -1.99 -0.25 -6.51
C LEU A 368 -2.54 0.22 -7.86
N GLY A 369 -1.73 0.18 -8.92
CA GLY A 369 -2.17 0.49 -10.27
C GLY A 369 -3.34 -0.39 -10.72
N ALA A 370 -3.24 -1.71 -10.51
CA ALA A 370 -4.32 -2.65 -10.84
C ALA A 370 -5.60 -2.38 -10.02
N ALA A 371 -5.48 -2.12 -8.71
CA ALA A 371 -6.63 -1.76 -7.88
C ALA A 371 -7.29 -0.45 -8.34
N GLY A 372 -6.50 0.52 -8.81
CA GLY A 372 -6.99 1.73 -9.46
C GLY A 372 -7.76 1.43 -10.76
N MET A 373 -7.20 0.62 -11.65
CA MET A 373 -7.87 0.19 -12.89
C MET A 373 -9.27 -0.40 -12.61
N ALA A 374 -9.40 -1.27 -11.59
CA ALA A 374 -10.70 -1.83 -11.22
C ALA A 374 -11.75 -0.80 -10.79
N GLN A 375 -11.34 0.32 -10.17
CA GLN A 375 -12.27 1.40 -9.81
C GLN A 375 -12.88 2.08 -11.04
N TYR A 376 -12.19 2.03 -12.17
CA TYR A 376 -12.67 2.54 -13.46
C TYR A 376 -13.27 1.45 -14.36
N GLY A 377 -13.54 0.26 -13.81
CA GLY A 377 -14.18 -0.84 -14.55
C GLY A 377 -13.23 -1.82 -15.23
N GLU A 378 -11.93 -1.54 -15.26
CA GLU A 378 -10.91 -2.28 -16.02
C GLU A 378 -10.42 -3.55 -15.29
N ARG A 379 -11.33 -4.49 -15.01
CA ARG A 379 -11.03 -5.70 -14.23
C ARG A 379 -10.29 -6.79 -15.02
N GLU A 380 -10.44 -6.82 -16.33
CA GLU A 380 -9.65 -7.72 -17.18
C GLU A 380 -8.15 -7.39 -17.08
N ALA A 381 -7.82 -6.09 -17.00
CA ALA A 381 -6.46 -5.63 -16.76
C ALA A 381 -5.91 -6.13 -15.41
N VAL A 382 -6.74 -6.14 -14.37
CA VAL A 382 -6.35 -6.68 -13.06
C VAL A 382 -6.07 -8.18 -13.14
N ALA A 383 -6.95 -8.96 -13.77
CA ALA A 383 -6.76 -10.40 -13.92
C ALA A 383 -5.50 -10.73 -14.74
N LEU A 384 -5.19 -9.94 -15.77
CA LEU A 384 -3.97 -10.02 -16.54
C LEU A 384 -2.72 -9.77 -15.67
N LEU A 385 -2.65 -8.62 -15.00
CA LEU A 385 -1.50 -8.26 -14.16
C LEU A 385 -1.32 -9.24 -12.99
N LEU A 386 -2.42 -9.73 -12.43
CA LEU A 386 -2.38 -10.76 -11.38
C LEU A 386 -1.75 -12.06 -11.89
N GLY A 387 -2.04 -12.44 -13.14
CA GLY A 387 -1.39 -13.58 -13.81
C GLY A 387 0.11 -13.35 -14.06
N GLU A 388 0.52 -12.13 -14.42
CA GLU A 388 1.94 -11.78 -14.59
C GLU A 388 2.71 -11.85 -13.26
N ILE A 389 2.15 -11.27 -12.19
CA ILE A 389 2.74 -11.30 -10.85
C ILE A 389 2.76 -12.74 -10.28
N TYR A 390 1.72 -13.54 -10.51
CA TYR A 390 1.74 -14.97 -10.17
C TYR A 390 2.84 -15.72 -10.93
N GLY A 391 3.01 -15.42 -12.22
CA GLY A 391 4.11 -15.92 -13.03
C GLY A 391 5.47 -15.59 -12.41
N ALA A 392 5.68 -14.34 -12.02
CA ALA A 392 6.91 -13.92 -11.36
C ALA A 392 7.11 -14.65 -10.01
N ALA A 393 6.09 -14.73 -9.17
CA ALA A 393 6.13 -15.42 -7.88
C ALA A 393 6.57 -16.89 -8.03
N SER A 394 6.18 -17.57 -9.11
CA SER A 394 6.58 -18.96 -9.37
C SER A 394 8.09 -19.15 -9.55
N HIS A 395 8.82 -18.13 -10.00
CA HIS A 395 10.28 -18.13 -10.12
C HIS A 395 10.98 -17.75 -8.82
N PHE A 396 10.28 -17.12 -7.88
CA PHE A 396 10.77 -16.76 -6.55
C PHE A 396 10.24 -17.69 -5.45
N GLN A 397 9.97 -18.96 -5.76
CA GLN A 397 9.47 -19.95 -4.80
C GLN A 397 8.20 -19.49 -4.05
N MET A 398 7.30 -18.81 -4.79
CA MET A 398 6.06 -18.21 -4.29
C MET A 398 6.24 -17.04 -3.29
N ARG A 399 7.47 -16.60 -3.05
CA ARG A 399 7.81 -15.48 -2.17
C ARG A 399 8.23 -14.30 -3.05
N LEU A 400 7.38 -13.30 -3.20
CA LEU A 400 7.73 -12.13 -4.00
C LEU A 400 8.81 -11.29 -3.29
N PRO A 401 9.88 -10.88 -4.00
CA PRO A 401 10.82 -9.90 -3.48
C PRO A 401 10.17 -8.52 -3.43
N GLU A 402 10.84 -7.60 -2.74
CA GLU A 402 10.54 -6.17 -2.76
C GLU A 402 10.37 -5.61 -4.18
N LEU A 403 11.31 -5.95 -5.06
CA LEU A 403 11.35 -5.61 -6.46
C LEU A 403 12.15 -6.64 -7.26
N PHE A 404 12.00 -6.63 -8.58
CA PHE A 404 12.87 -7.34 -9.51
C PHE A 404 13.10 -6.51 -10.78
N CYS A 405 14.11 -6.85 -11.57
CA CYS A 405 14.49 -6.08 -12.74
C CYS A 405 13.39 -6.12 -13.81
N GLY A 406 13.09 -4.97 -14.42
CA GLY A 406 12.02 -4.81 -15.41
C GLY A 406 12.42 -5.20 -16.82
N PHE A 407 13.19 -6.27 -17.00
CA PHE A 407 13.41 -6.82 -18.33
C PHE A 407 12.10 -7.34 -18.91
N LYS A 408 11.95 -7.20 -20.23
CA LYS A 408 10.81 -7.79 -20.93
C LYS A 408 10.85 -9.31 -20.75
N ARG A 409 9.68 -9.91 -20.51
CA ARG A 409 9.50 -11.35 -20.49
C ARG A 409 9.72 -11.93 -21.88
N GLU A 410 10.70 -12.82 -21.98
CA GLU A 410 10.95 -13.64 -23.16
C GLU A 410 10.65 -15.12 -22.86
N ALA A 411 10.35 -15.89 -23.89
CA ALA A 411 9.98 -17.29 -23.72
C ALA A 411 11.16 -18.10 -23.16
N GLY A 412 10.94 -18.74 -22.01
CA GLY A 412 11.95 -19.57 -21.34
C GLY A 412 12.87 -18.83 -20.38
N GLU A 413 12.79 -17.50 -20.31
CA GLU A 413 13.62 -16.69 -19.41
C GLU A 413 12.87 -16.35 -18.11
N PRO A 414 13.48 -16.54 -16.92
CA PRO A 414 12.88 -16.11 -15.66
C PRO A 414 12.98 -14.58 -15.47
N PRO A 415 12.18 -13.97 -14.58
CA PRO A 415 12.42 -12.60 -14.15
C PRO A 415 13.81 -12.49 -13.50
N ILE A 416 14.54 -11.43 -13.81
CA ILE A 416 15.88 -11.20 -13.26
C ILE A 416 15.75 -10.58 -11.88
N ALA A 417 16.34 -11.23 -10.87
CA ALA A 417 16.34 -10.75 -9.50
C ALA A 417 17.10 -9.42 -9.38
N TYR A 418 16.59 -8.51 -8.54
CA TYR A 418 17.34 -7.32 -8.14
C TYR A 418 18.31 -7.72 -7.00
N PRO A 419 19.63 -7.43 -7.10
CA PRO A 419 20.64 -8.06 -6.24
C PRO A 419 20.49 -7.87 -4.73
N VAL A 420 19.94 -6.72 -4.29
CA VAL A 420 19.85 -6.35 -2.87
C VAL A 420 18.42 -6.22 -2.36
N ALA A 421 17.43 -6.73 -3.10
CA ALA A 421 16.03 -6.66 -2.71
C ALA A 421 15.76 -7.38 -1.38
N CYS A 422 14.87 -6.83 -0.56
CA CYS A 422 14.33 -7.58 0.57
C CYS A 422 13.50 -8.79 0.08
N LEU A 423 13.64 -9.92 0.78
CA LEU A 423 12.93 -11.16 0.47
C LEU A 423 12.70 -11.96 1.76
N PRO A 424 11.52 -11.83 2.41
CA PRO A 424 10.31 -11.14 1.96
C PRO A 424 10.29 -9.63 2.29
N GLN A 425 9.35 -8.93 1.64
CA GLN A 425 8.94 -7.56 1.91
C GLN A 425 7.42 -7.48 2.08
N ALA A 426 6.95 -6.76 3.09
CA ALA A 426 5.55 -6.77 3.54
C ALA A 426 4.56 -6.28 2.48
N TRP A 427 4.82 -5.14 1.84
CA TRP A 427 3.95 -4.60 0.78
C TRP A 427 3.99 -5.42 -0.52
N ALA A 428 5.01 -6.27 -0.71
CA ALA A 428 5.07 -7.20 -1.83
C ALA A 428 4.24 -8.45 -1.53
N ALA A 429 4.34 -8.96 -0.30
CA ALA A 429 3.54 -10.09 0.16
C ALA A 429 2.04 -9.77 0.19
N GLY A 430 1.65 -8.55 0.56
CA GLY A 430 0.26 -8.09 0.58
C GLY A 430 -0.36 -7.87 -0.81
N SER A 431 0.45 -7.65 -1.84
CA SER A 431 0.02 -7.27 -3.20
C SER A 431 -1.05 -8.19 -3.79
N VAL A 432 -0.89 -9.51 -3.62
CA VAL A 432 -1.85 -10.51 -4.14
C VAL A 432 -3.26 -10.33 -3.59
N PHE A 433 -3.39 -9.91 -2.32
CA PHE A 433 -4.68 -9.79 -1.67
C PHE A 433 -5.44 -8.55 -2.13
N LEU A 434 -4.73 -7.44 -2.37
CA LEU A 434 -5.33 -6.25 -2.96
C LEU A 434 -5.81 -6.53 -4.39
N MET A 435 -4.96 -7.15 -5.21
CA MET A 435 -5.32 -7.50 -6.59
C MET A 435 -6.49 -8.48 -6.65
N LEU A 436 -6.55 -9.45 -5.72
CA LEU A 436 -7.70 -10.35 -5.62
C LEU A 436 -8.98 -9.62 -5.22
N GLN A 437 -8.94 -8.69 -4.26
CA GLN A 437 -10.11 -7.89 -3.92
C GLN A 437 -10.61 -7.10 -5.14
N ALA A 438 -9.69 -6.45 -5.85
CA ALA A 438 -9.98 -5.67 -7.04
C ALA A 438 -10.56 -6.53 -8.18
N SER A 439 -9.93 -7.69 -8.45
CA SER A 439 -10.38 -8.65 -9.47
C SER A 439 -11.77 -9.19 -9.15
N LEU A 440 -12.02 -9.56 -7.89
CA LEU A 440 -13.30 -10.08 -7.43
C LEU A 440 -14.37 -8.99 -7.29
N GLY A 441 -13.98 -7.71 -7.37
CA GLY A 441 -14.88 -6.57 -7.29
C GLY A 441 -15.56 -6.42 -5.93
N VAL A 442 -14.91 -6.85 -4.85
CA VAL A 442 -15.49 -6.86 -3.49
C VAL A 442 -15.27 -5.51 -2.81
N SER A 443 -16.37 -4.82 -2.52
CA SER A 443 -16.41 -3.63 -1.67
C SER A 443 -17.21 -3.91 -0.40
N ILE A 444 -16.71 -3.44 0.74
CA ILE A 444 -17.30 -3.69 2.06
C ILE A 444 -17.56 -2.35 2.73
N ASP A 445 -18.83 -2.12 3.08
CA ASP A 445 -19.31 -0.98 3.82
C ASP A 445 -20.00 -1.50 5.09
N ALA A 446 -19.24 -1.60 6.17
CA ALA A 446 -19.73 -2.12 7.43
C ALA A 446 -20.63 -1.11 8.18
N ILE A 447 -20.53 0.17 7.86
CA ILE A 447 -21.43 1.22 8.39
C ILE A 447 -22.85 0.97 7.86
N GLU A 448 -22.97 0.73 6.54
CA GLU A 448 -24.23 0.39 5.88
C GLU A 448 -24.57 -1.12 5.91
N LYS A 449 -23.77 -1.92 6.62
CA LYS A 449 -23.86 -3.39 6.69
C LYS A 449 -24.00 -4.03 5.30
N ARG A 450 -23.18 -3.63 4.34
CA ARG A 450 -23.28 -3.99 2.92
C ARG A 450 -21.97 -4.56 2.36
N VAL A 451 -22.11 -5.57 1.50
CA VAL A 451 -21.06 -6.04 0.60
C VAL A 451 -21.55 -5.90 -0.83
N ASP A 452 -20.84 -5.09 -1.62
CA ASP A 452 -21.11 -4.92 -3.05
C ASP A 452 -20.09 -5.72 -3.85
N ILE A 453 -20.58 -6.43 -4.87
CA ILE A 453 -19.78 -7.26 -5.76
C ILE A 453 -20.00 -6.74 -7.17
N SER A 454 -19.05 -5.97 -7.68
CA SER A 454 -19.16 -5.31 -8.99
C SER A 454 -18.32 -6.06 -10.02
N SER A 455 -18.99 -6.53 -11.08
CA SER A 455 -18.40 -7.13 -12.29
C SER A 455 -17.24 -8.12 -12.00
N PRO A 456 -17.44 -9.15 -11.14
CA PRO A 456 -16.36 -9.99 -10.64
C PRO A 456 -15.62 -10.71 -11.78
N HIS A 457 -14.30 -10.76 -11.68
CA HIS A 457 -13.42 -11.46 -12.62
C HIS A 457 -12.50 -12.42 -11.88
N LEU A 458 -12.39 -13.65 -12.37
CA LEU A 458 -11.48 -14.66 -11.83
C LEU A 458 -10.16 -14.66 -12.61
N PRO A 459 -9.01 -14.92 -11.95
CA PRO A 459 -7.73 -14.99 -12.65
C PRO A 459 -7.72 -16.10 -13.70
N ASN A 460 -6.87 -15.95 -14.72
CA ASN A 460 -6.72 -16.97 -15.76
C ASN A 460 -6.28 -18.31 -15.17
N GLY A 461 -6.92 -19.41 -15.61
CA GLY A 461 -6.67 -20.75 -15.08
C GLY A 461 -7.26 -21.03 -13.70
N ILE A 462 -8.06 -20.12 -13.14
CA ILE A 462 -8.80 -20.31 -11.90
C ILE A 462 -10.31 -20.26 -12.19
N ASP A 463 -10.98 -21.39 -11.98
CA ASP A 463 -12.43 -21.52 -12.21
C ASP A 463 -13.26 -21.28 -10.95
N ARG A 464 -12.62 -21.32 -9.77
CA ARG A 464 -13.32 -21.16 -8.50
C ARG A 464 -12.41 -20.59 -7.41
N LEU A 465 -12.89 -19.56 -6.72
CA LEU A 465 -12.30 -19.06 -5.48
C LEU A 465 -13.38 -19.00 -4.38
N ASN A 466 -13.00 -19.42 -3.18
CA ASN A 466 -13.82 -19.31 -1.98
C ASN A 466 -13.18 -18.28 -1.06
N VAL A 467 -13.94 -17.27 -0.65
CA VAL A 467 -13.62 -16.39 0.46
C VAL A 467 -14.42 -16.88 1.67
N THR A 468 -13.74 -17.31 2.73
CA THR A 468 -14.39 -17.87 3.92
C THR A 468 -14.14 -16.99 5.14
N ASN A 469 -15.13 -16.89 6.03
CA ASN A 469 -15.08 -16.11 7.25
C ASN A 469 -14.81 -14.62 7.00
N LEU A 470 -15.44 -14.03 5.97
CA LEU A 470 -15.37 -12.59 5.73
C LEU A 470 -16.20 -11.88 6.80
N GLN A 471 -15.52 -11.10 7.64
CA GLN A 471 -16.15 -10.30 8.70
C GLN A 471 -16.65 -8.96 8.13
N ILE A 472 -17.86 -8.51 8.49
CA ILE A 472 -18.44 -7.20 8.16
C ILE A 472 -19.10 -6.65 9.44
N GLY A 473 -18.41 -5.75 10.14
CA GLY A 473 -18.79 -5.40 11.51
C GLY A 473 -18.85 -6.67 12.38
N ASP A 474 -20.01 -6.94 12.97
CA ASP A 474 -20.28 -8.16 13.76
C ASP A 474 -20.77 -9.34 12.90
N ALA A 475 -21.13 -9.10 11.64
CA ALA A 475 -21.58 -10.14 10.72
C ALA A 475 -20.41 -10.91 10.10
N HIS A 476 -20.67 -12.14 9.68
CA HIS A 476 -19.73 -13.00 8.95
C HIS A 476 -20.43 -13.65 7.77
N LEU A 477 -19.72 -13.83 6.65
CA LEU A 477 -20.23 -14.56 5.49
C LEU A 477 -19.11 -15.21 4.68
N ASP A 478 -19.48 -16.22 3.91
CA ASP A 478 -18.62 -16.82 2.89
C ASP A 478 -19.10 -16.40 1.49
N LEU A 479 -18.16 -16.15 0.57
CA LEU A 479 -18.44 -15.90 -0.85
C LEU A 479 -17.77 -16.97 -1.70
N VAL A 480 -18.54 -17.59 -2.58
CA VAL A 480 -18.01 -18.50 -3.61
C VAL A 480 -18.12 -17.81 -4.96
N PHE A 481 -16.98 -17.62 -5.60
CA PHE A 481 -16.87 -17.12 -6.97
C PHE A 481 -16.60 -18.31 -7.88
N GLN A 482 -17.45 -18.52 -8.88
CA GLN A 482 -17.34 -19.64 -9.81
C GLN A 482 -17.52 -19.16 -11.25
N ARG A 483 -16.58 -19.55 -12.12
CA ARG A 483 -16.69 -19.35 -13.56
C ARG A 483 -17.76 -20.28 -14.12
N VAL A 484 -18.73 -19.71 -14.82
CA VAL A 484 -19.76 -20.41 -15.58
C VAL A 484 -19.78 -19.76 -16.96
N ASP A 485 -19.38 -20.52 -17.98
CA ASP A 485 -19.08 -20.00 -19.32
C ASP A 485 -18.08 -18.83 -19.24
N ASN A 486 -18.45 -17.65 -19.77
CA ASN A 486 -17.63 -16.44 -19.76
C ASN A 486 -17.96 -15.50 -18.58
N HIS A 487 -18.76 -15.92 -17.61
CA HIS A 487 -19.20 -15.09 -16.49
C HIS A 487 -18.75 -15.67 -15.14
N VAL A 488 -18.64 -14.81 -14.13
CA VAL A 488 -18.39 -15.23 -12.75
C VAL A 488 -19.69 -15.09 -11.96
N VAL A 489 -20.20 -16.23 -11.50
CA VAL A 489 -21.35 -16.29 -10.58
C VAL A 489 -20.83 -16.22 -9.16
N VAL A 490 -21.52 -15.45 -8.31
CA VAL A 490 -21.17 -15.31 -6.91
C VAL A 490 -22.29 -15.81 -6.01
N THR A 491 -21.95 -16.71 -5.10
CA THR A 491 -22.91 -17.32 -4.18
C THR A 491 -22.50 -17.02 -2.73
N PRO A 492 -23.26 -16.17 -2.01
CA PRO A 492 -23.06 -16.00 -0.58
C PRO A 492 -23.56 -17.24 0.18
N SER A 493 -22.84 -17.65 1.22
CA SER A 493 -23.20 -18.77 2.09
C SER A 493 -22.73 -18.53 3.52
N ASN A 494 -23.14 -19.39 4.46
CA ASN A 494 -22.73 -19.34 5.87
C ASN A 494 -22.89 -17.95 6.53
N LYS A 495 -23.87 -17.16 6.10
CA LYS A 495 -24.15 -15.82 6.63
C LYS A 495 -24.60 -15.90 8.08
N ARG A 496 -23.91 -15.17 8.96
CA ARG A 496 -24.23 -14.96 10.37
C ARG A 496 -24.30 -13.47 10.64
N GLY A 497 -25.37 -13.01 11.29
CA GLY A 497 -25.60 -11.57 11.50
C GLY A 497 -26.26 -10.88 10.30
N GLU A 498 -26.53 -9.58 10.48
CA GLU A 498 -27.24 -8.75 9.52
C GLU A 498 -26.26 -8.10 8.53
N VAL A 499 -26.31 -8.52 7.26
CA VAL A 499 -25.49 -7.95 6.18
C VAL A 499 -26.18 -8.13 4.82
N GLN A 500 -26.23 -7.10 3.99
CA GLN A 500 -26.77 -7.18 2.64
C GLN A 500 -25.66 -7.47 1.63
N VAL A 501 -25.87 -8.43 0.73
CA VAL A 501 -24.96 -8.69 -0.40
C VAL A 501 -25.65 -8.24 -1.68
N ARG A 502 -25.01 -7.37 -2.47
CA ARG A 502 -25.51 -6.89 -3.76
C ARG A 502 -24.52 -7.26 -4.86
N THR A 503 -25.03 -7.75 -5.98
CA THR A 503 -24.23 -7.93 -7.20
C THR A 503 -24.56 -6.81 -8.16
N LEU A 504 -23.58 -5.97 -8.47
CA LEU A 504 -23.68 -4.86 -9.40
C LEU A 504 -23.15 -5.35 -10.75
N ARG A 505 -23.92 -5.12 -11.82
CA ARG A 505 -23.53 -5.50 -13.17
C ARG A 505 -22.55 -4.50 -13.75
#